data_AF-A0A950XVG9-F1
#
_entry.id   AF-A0A950XVG9-F1
#
_cell.length_a   1.000
_cell.length_b   1.000
_cell.length_c   1.000
_cell.angle_alpha   90.00
_cell.angle_beta   90.00
_cell.angle_gamma   90.00
#
_symmetry.space_group_name_H-M   'P 1'
#
loop_
_entity.id
_entity.type
_entity.pdbx_description
1 polymer ?
#
loop_
_entity_poly.entity_id
_entity_poly.type
_entity_poly.pdbx_seq_one_letter_code
_entity_poly.pdbx_strand_id
1 'polypeptide(L)'
;MWGRLPNLRRLAKPPARVLMLAMVFTIPLAAQWLNRPTPGIPRTSNGKPDLSATAPRTADDRPDLSGLWYRISPKYARNIAADLQPGEVQPWAEALVAQRKESLGKDYMNVLCLPLGPGYTTSADSTGAEMMKIIQTPSLILILNPDLTYRQIFMDGRTLEAAPNPSWMGYSVGRWEGETLVVESFGFNDRTWLDHDGHPHSENLRITERYRRRDFGNLDIEVTFTDPSVYAKPWTVKVRAELAPDTEMIEWVCGENASSALQHWVGKASDEKKLEVKVAPEILAKYVGVYKEQPKLWRLAPRVVEISLSGDTLFGDMDGRGKTPLTAQSQTSFSGLYGLGVEFTKADPVTQLFVKHVSGDYRFTRTR
;
A
#
# COMPACT_ATOMS: atom_id res chain seq x y z
N MET A 1 53.52 -53.73 48.15
CA MET A 1 54.48 -52.63 48.37
C MET A 1 54.72 -51.93 47.03
N TRP A 2 54.90 -50.62 47.04
CA TRP A 2 54.68 -49.65 45.95
C TRP A 2 55.26 -49.93 44.55
N GLY A 3 54.46 -49.57 43.53
CA GLY A 3 54.77 -48.46 42.60
C GLY A 3 55.63 -48.73 41.34
N ARG A 4 55.03 -48.52 40.16
CA ARG A 4 55.37 -47.48 39.14
C ARG A 4 54.97 -47.92 37.71
N LEU A 5 54.19 -47.06 37.05
CA LEU A 5 54.02 -46.95 35.59
C LEU A 5 55.30 -46.34 34.96
N PRO A 6 55.63 -46.58 33.67
CA PRO A 6 55.03 -45.77 32.59
C PRO A 6 54.90 -46.37 31.17
N ASN A 7 53.99 -45.73 30.43
CA ASN A 7 54.02 -45.34 29.00
C ASN A 7 53.77 -46.31 27.82
N LEU A 8 52.59 -46.09 27.22
CA LEU A 8 52.30 -45.77 25.80
C LEU A 8 52.75 -46.76 24.71
N ARG A 9 51.76 -47.38 24.05
CA ARG A 9 51.74 -47.52 22.57
C ARG A 9 50.33 -47.82 22.03
N ARG A 10 49.88 -46.90 21.17
CA ARG A 10 49.01 -47.05 20.00
C ARG A 10 47.73 -47.89 20.13
N LEU A 11 46.59 -47.21 20.15
CA LEU A 11 45.34 -47.73 19.58
C LEU A 11 44.85 -46.79 18.49
N ALA A 12 44.64 -47.37 17.32
CA ALA A 12 44.29 -46.74 16.06
C ALA A 12 42.89 -46.11 16.10
N LYS A 13 42.72 -44.98 15.40
CA LYS A 13 41.40 -44.39 15.10
C LYS A 13 40.69 -45.23 14.03
N PRO A 14 39.40 -45.56 14.17
CA PRO A 14 38.56 -45.87 13.02
C PRO A 14 37.95 -44.59 12.41
N PRO A 15 37.64 -44.59 11.11
CA PRO A 15 37.38 -43.38 10.32
C PRO A 15 35.96 -42.83 10.53
N ALA A 16 35.87 -41.51 10.41
CA ALA A 16 34.66 -40.72 10.36
C ALA A 16 33.68 -41.25 9.29
N ARG A 17 32.54 -41.79 9.72
CA ARG A 17 31.36 -41.97 8.87
C ARG A 17 30.40 -40.82 9.14
N VAL A 18 30.53 -39.80 8.29
CA VAL A 18 29.47 -38.98 7.68
C VAL A 18 28.11 -39.12 8.37
N LEU A 19 27.85 -38.28 9.38
CA LEU A 19 26.49 -37.87 9.71
C LEU A 19 26.13 -36.77 8.71
N MET A 20 25.61 -37.16 7.54
CA MET A 20 25.08 -36.20 6.59
C MET A 20 23.83 -35.61 7.24
N LEU A 21 23.98 -34.41 7.79
CA LEU A 21 22.91 -33.61 8.35
C LEU A 21 21.91 -33.35 7.22
N ALA A 22 20.82 -34.10 7.18
CA ALA A 22 19.67 -33.79 6.37
C ALA A 22 19.01 -32.54 6.97
N MET A 23 19.62 -31.36 6.77
CA MET A 23 18.88 -30.11 6.70
C MET A 23 18.07 -30.17 5.41
N VAL A 24 16.98 -30.92 5.45
CA VAL A 24 15.83 -30.63 4.61
C VAL A 24 15.51 -29.18 4.94
N PHE A 25 15.84 -28.28 4.03
CA PHE A 25 15.22 -26.98 3.98
C PHE A 25 13.72 -27.25 3.94
N THR A 26 13.08 -27.23 5.11
CA THR A 26 11.64 -27.00 5.22
C THR A 26 11.45 -25.55 4.79
N ILE A 27 11.55 -25.30 3.48
CA ILE A 27 10.89 -24.15 2.89
C ILE A 27 9.42 -24.41 3.21
N PRO A 28 8.75 -23.59 4.03
CA PRO A 28 7.31 -23.69 4.09
C PRO A 28 6.83 -23.48 2.64
N LEU A 29 6.34 -24.54 2.01
CA LEU A 29 5.62 -24.48 0.75
C LEU A 29 4.29 -23.75 1.01
N ALA A 30 4.36 -22.45 1.25
CA ALA A 30 3.22 -21.55 1.11
C ALA A 30 3.15 -21.06 -0.35
N ALA A 31 3.44 -21.94 -1.30
CA ALA A 31 3.48 -21.62 -2.73
C ALA A 31 2.23 -22.16 -3.40
N GLN A 32 1.12 -21.46 -3.21
CA GLN A 32 -0.08 -21.71 -3.98
C GLN A 32 0.13 -20.95 -5.31
N TRP A 33 0.23 -21.66 -6.44
CA TRP A 33 0.14 -21.14 -7.82
C TRP A 33 1.41 -20.59 -8.54
N LEU A 34 2.65 -20.87 -8.11
CA LEU A 34 3.85 -20.32 -8.80
C LEU A 34 4.04 -20.70 -10.29
N ASN A 35 3.41 -21.79 -10.78
CA ASN A 35 3.66 -22.35 -12.11
C ASN A 35 2.38 -22.55 -12.96
N ARG A 36 1.31 -21.79 -12.70
CA ARG A 36 0.04 -21.91 -13.45
C ARG A 36 -0.17 -20.69 -14.36
N PRO A 37 0.09 -20.81 -15.67
CA PRO A 37 -0.25 -19.78 -16.63
C PRO A 37 -1.75 -19.46 -16.60
N THR A 38 -2.12 -18.18 -16.53
CA THR A 38 -3.51 -17.74 -16.69
C THR A 38 -3.95 -17.99 -18.14
N PRO A 39 -5.06 -18.73 -18.36
CA PRO A 39 -5.58 -18.96 -19.71
C PRO A 39 -5.98 -17.67 -20.42
N GLY A 40 -5.85 -17.64 -21.75
CA GLY A 40 -6.32 -16.52 -22.59
C GLY A 40 -5.41 -15.28 -22.61
N ILE A 41 -4.33 -15.25 -21.83
CA ILE A 41 -3.34 -14.17 -21.90
C ILE A 41 -2.43 -14.35 -23.14
N PRO A 42 -2.36 -13.36 -24.07
CA PRO A 42 -1.39 -13.34 -25.15
C PRO A 42 0.03 -13.47 -24.62
N ARG A 43 0.89 -14.20 -25.33
CA ARG A 43 2.27 -14.43 -24.92
C ARG A 43 3.23 -14.15 -26.05
N THR A 44 4.36 -13.60 -25.70
CA THR A 44 5.49 -13.43 -26.62
C THR A 44 6.11 -14.81 -26.96
N SER A 45 7.00 -14.85 -27.94
CA SER A 45 7.69 -16.08 -28.36
C SER A 45 8.50 -16.77 -27.26
N ASN A 46 8.86 -16.06 -26.19
CA ASN A 46 9.57 -16.61 -25.03
C ASN A 46 8.63 -17.11 -23.91
N GLY A 47 7.31 -17.11 -24.15
CA GLY A 47 6.30 -17.60 -23.20
C GLY A 47 5.88 -16.61 -22.11
N LYS A 48 6.44 -15.39 -22.08
CA LYS A 48 6.02 -14.35 -21.13
C LYS A 48 4.71 -13.68 -21.58
N PRO A 49 3.84 -13.28 -20.63
CA PRO A 49 2.67 -12.44 -20.90
C PRO A 49 3.01 -11.21 -21.74
N ASP A 50 2.25 -10.97 -22.80
CA ASP A 50 2.31 -9.75 -23.60
C ASP A 50 1.19 -8.80 -23.16
N LEU A 51 1.54 -7.91 -22.23
CA LEU A 51 0.63 -6.91 -21.69
C LEU A 51 0.34 -5.76 -22.68
N SER A 52 1.08 -5.67 -23.79
CA SER A 52 0.89 -4.64 -24.81
C SER A 52 -0.02 -5.07 -25.97
N ALA A 53 -0.47 -6.32 -25.96
CA ALA A 53 -1.38 -6.86 -26.97
C ALA A 53 -2.73 -6.10 -27.00
N THR A 54 -3.52 -6.32 -28.05
CA THR A 54 -4.84 -5.70 -28.17
C THR A 54 -5.75 -6.07 -26.99
N ALA A 55 -6.51 -5.09 -26.50
CA ALA A 55 -7.49 -5.32 -25.44
C ALA A 55 -8.54 -6.37 -25.88
N PRO A 56 -8.88 -7.36 -25.02
CA PRO A 56 -9.92 -8.33 -25.30
C PRO A 56 -11.29 -7.65 -25.36
N ARG A 57 -12.21 -8.25 -26.10
CA ARG A 57 -13.59 -7.78 -26.23
C ARG A 57 -14.58 -8.87 -25.82
N THR A 58 -15.70 -8.46 -25.27
CA THR A 58 -16.83 -9.33 -24.93
C THR A 58 -17.60 -9.76 -26.17
N ALA A 59 -18.55 -10.68 -26.00
CA ALA A 59 -19.40 -11.17 -27.10
C ALA A 59 -20.28 -10.08 -27.73
N ASP A 60 -20.62 -9.02 -26.98
CA ASP A 60 -21.34 -7.83 -27.45
C ASP A 60 -20.41 -6.71 -27.94
N ASP A 61 -19.15 -7.06 -28.25
CA ASP A 61 -18.14 -6.16 -28.80
C ASP A 61 -17.84 -4.94 -27.92
N ARG A 62 -17.92 -5.09 -26.59
CA ARG A 62 -17.44 -4.10 -25.63
C ARG A 62 -16.02 -4.43 -25.18
N PRO A 63 -15.22 -3.46 -24.72
CA PRO A 63 -14.01 -3.77 -23.98
C PRO A 63 -14.33 -4.71 -22.82
N ASP A 64 -13.65 -5.85 -22.77
CA ASP A 64 -13.71 -6.75 -21.61
C ASP A 64 -12.79 -6.16 -20.55
N LEU A 65 -13.28 -5.91 -19.34
CA LEU A 65 -12.50 -5.42 -18.19
C LEU A 65 -12.13 -6.56 -17.24
N SER A 66 -12.59 -7.78 -17.50
CA SER A 66 -12.33 -8.95 -16.66
C SER A 66 -10.84 -9.22 -16.52
N GLY A 67 -10.45 -9.57 -15.30
CA GLY A 67 -9.06 -9.86 -14.97
C GLY A 67 -8.75 -9.60 -13.50
N LEU A 68 -7.58 -10.08 -13.09
CA LEU A 68 -6.95 -9.67 -11.85
C LEU A 68 -6.04 -8.48 -12.15
N TRP A 69 -6.16 -7.42 -11.36
CA TRP A 69 -5.48 -6.15 -11.61
C TRP A 69 -4.78 -5.66 -10.34
N TYR A 70 -3.59 -5.11 -10.50
CA TYR A 70 -2.96 -4.26 -9.49
C TYR A 70 -3.36 -2.81 -9.73
N ARG A 71 -4.16 -2.22 -8.84
CA ARG A 71 -4.41 -0.77 -8.84
C ARG A 71 -3.16 -0.05 -8.35
N ILE A 72 -2.52 0.72 -9.23
CA ILE A 72 -1.28 1.44 -8.98
C ILE A 72 -1.59 2.93 -8.83
N SER A 73 -1.34 3.44 -7.62
CA SER A 73 -1.67 4.82 -7.25
C SER A 73 -0.55 5.47 -6.43
N PRO A 74 0.69 5.59 -6.93
CA PRO A 74 1.84 5.97 -6.08
C PRO A 74 1.70 7.33 -5.41
N LYS A 75 1.08 8.30 -6.11
CA LYS A 75 0.79 9.64 -5.59
C LYS A 75 -0.34 9.64 -4.56
N TYR A 76 -1.43 8.92 -4.86
CA TYR A 76 -2.65 8.96 -4.06
C TYR A 76 -2.80 7.78 -3.09
N ALA A 77 -1.83 6.87 -3.03
CA ALA A 77 -1.85 5.67 -2.20
C ALA A 77 -2.09 6.00 -0.73
N ARG A 78 -1.63 7.17 -0.29
CA ARG A 78 -1.83 7.65 1.08
C ARG A 78 -2.88 8.76 1.19
N ASN A 79 -2.81 9.74 0.29
CA ASN A 79 -3.61 10.95 0.34
C ASN A 79 -4.19 11.23 -1.06
N ILE A 80 -5.49 10.99 -1.23
CA ILE A 80 -6.17 11.24 -2.50
C ILE A 80 -6.49 12.73 -2.70
N ALA A 81 -6.47 13.51 -1.63
CA ALA A 81 -6.64 14.95 -1.62
C ALA A 81 -5.32 15.71 -1.84
N ALA A 82 -4.23 15.05 -2.25
CA ALA A 82 -2.91 15.65 -2.43
C ALA A 82 -2.86 16.82 -3.44
N ASP A 83 -3.86 16.91 -4.34
CA ASP A 83 -3.99 17.99 -5.32
C ASP A 83 -4.95 19.11 -4.91
N LEU A 84 -5.72 18.91 -3.83
CA LEU A 84 -6.63 19.92 -3.33
C LEU A 84 -5.85 21.10 -2.75
N GLN A 85 -6.32 22.29 -3.05
CA GLN A 85 -5.75 23.53 -2.54
C GLN A 85 -6.29 23.82 -1.12
N PRO A 86 -5.57 24.62 -0.32
CA PRO A 86 -6.08 25.08 0.97
C PRO A 86 -7.47 25.72 0.85
N GLY A 87 -8.40 25.32 1.71
CA GLY A 87 -9.79 25.79 1.69
C GLY A 87 -10.72 25.06 0.71
N GLU A 88 -10.21 24.10 -0.07
CA GLU A 88 -11.07 23.21 -0.88
C GLU A 88 -11.65 22.04 -0.06
N VAL A 89 -11.12 21.81 1.14
CA VAL A 89 -11.68 20.92 2.16
C VAL A 89 -12.32 21.78 3.24
N GLN A 90 -13.51 21.42 3.72
CA GLN A 90 -14.21 22.18 4.74
C GLN A 90 -13.41 22.21 6.05
N PRO A 91 -13.39 23.31 6.82
CA PRO A 91 -12.54 23.44 8.01
C PRO A 91 -12.75 22.35 9.06
N TRP A 92 -14.00 21.90 9.24
CA TRP A 92 -14.31 20.81 10.18
C TRP A 92 -13.69 19.48 9.73
N ALA A 93 -13.62 19.25 8.42
CA ALA A 93 -13.06 18.04 7.83
C ALA A 93 -11.53 18.06 7.92
N GLU A 94 -10.89 19.21 7.69
CA GLU A 94 -9.46 19.40 7.96
C GLU A 94 -9.12 19.15 9.44
N ALA A 95 -9.93 19.67 10.36
CA ALA A 95 -9.76 19.42 11.79
C ALA A 95 -9.90 17.93 12.16
N LEU A 96 -10.84 17.23 11.52
CA LEU A 96 -11.03 15.79 11.70
C LEU A 96 -9.84 14.99 11.15
N VAL A 97 -9.30 15.35 9.99
CA VAL A 97 -8.06 14.77 9.44
C VAL A 97 -6.89 14.97 10.41
N ALA A 98 -6.72 16.19 10.94
CA ALA A 98 -5.68 16.48 11.92
C ALA A 98 -5.85 15.66 13.21
N GLN A 99 -7.09 15.50 13.70
CA GLN A 99 -7.40 14.66 14.85
C GLN A 99 -7.06 13.18 14.60
N ARG A 100 -7.40 12.65 13.42
CA ARG A 100 -7.11 11.27 13.02
C ARG A 100 -5.60 11.02 12.90
N LYS A 101 -4.85 12.00 12.42
CA LYS A 101 -3.37 11.96 12.42
C LYS A 101 -2.80 11.93 13.84
N GLU A 102 -3.34 12.77 14.73
CA GLU A 102 -2.92 12.81 16.13
C GLU A 102 -3.21 11.49 16.88
N SER A 103 -4.32 10.81 16.55
CA SER A 103 -4.67 9.49 17.09
C SER A 103 -4.02 8.32 16.34
N LEU A 104 -3.05 8.59 15.47
CA LEU A 104 -2.32 7.59 14.68
C LEU A 104 -3.23 6.71 13.81
N GLY A 105 -4.38 7.23 13.40
CA GLY A 105 -5.30 6.51 12.53
C GLY A 105 -5.97 5.31 13.20
N LYS A 106 -6.05 5.27 14.55
CA LYS A 106 -6.57 4.12 15.30
C LYS A 106 -8.00 3.67 14.91
N ASP A 107 -8.78 4.58 14.33
CA ASP A 107 -10.16 4.34 13.92
C ASP A 107 -10.28 4.03 12.41
N TYR A 108 -9.15 3.82 11.71
CA TYR A 108 -9.15 3.45 10.29
C TYR A 108 -9.73 2.04 10.10
N MET A 109 -10.46 1.84 9.01
CA MET A 109 -11.31 0.66 8.82
C MET A 109 -10.55 -0.67 8.88
N ASN A 110 -9.32 -0.72 8.37
CA ASN A 110 -8.50 -1.95 8.44
C ASN A 110 -8.06 -2.30 9.87
N VAL A 111 -7.98 -1.33 10.78
CA VAL A 111 -7.68 -1.53 12.20
C VAL A 111 -8.89 -2.14 12.90
N LEU A 112 -10.09 -1.75 12.46
CA LEU A 112 -11.36 -2.19 13.02
C LEU A 112 -11.94 -3.43 12.30
N CYS A 113 -11.24 -3.97 11.30
CA CYS A 113 -11.74 -5.04 10.43
C CYS A 113 -13.08 -4.71 9.76
N LEU A 114 -13.23 -3.47 9.30
CA LEU A 114 -14.41 -2.96 8.60
C LEU A 114 -14.10 -2.75 7.11
N PRO A 115 -15.11 -2.81 6.21
CA PRO A 115 -14.90 -2.49 4.80
C PRO A 115 -14.40 -1.06 4.58
N LEU A 116 -13.53 -0.85 3.58
CA LEU A 116 -13.03 0.49 3.22
C LEU A 116 -14.06 1.36 2.51
N GLY A 117 -15.17 0.76 2.05
CA GLY A 117 -16.26 1.45 1.35
C GLY A 117 -15.81 2.16 0.06
N PRO A 118 -16.10 3.45 -0.13
CA PRO A 118 -15.67 4.18 -1.34
C PRO A 118 -14.14 4.23 -1.50
N GLY A 119 -13.38 4.04 -0.42
CA GLY A 119 -11.91 4.05 -0.43
C GLY A 119 -11.28 3.01 -1.35
N TYR A 120 -11.92 1.85 -1.59
CA TYR A 120 -11.38 0.81 -2.50
C TYR A 120 -11.13 1.34 -3.92
N THR A 121 -11.88 2.35 -4.34
CA THR A 121 -11.83 2.86 -5.72
C THR A 121 -10.47 3.48 -6.08
N THR A 122 -9.81 4.07 -5.08
CA THR A 122 -8.54 4.78 -5.23
C THR A 122 -7.42 4.21 -4.36
N SER A 123 -7.74 3.25 -3.48
CA SER A 123 -6.78 2.65 -2.57
C SER A 123 -5.66 1.92 -3.30
N ALA A 124 -4.49 1.99 -2.67
CA ALA A 124 -3.37 1.14 -2.94
C ALA A 124 -2.76 0.79 -1.58
N ASP A 125 -2.28 -0.44 -1.43
CA ASP A 125 -1.70 -0.86 -0.16
C ASP A 125 -0.37 -0.13 0.14
N SER A 126 0.30 -0.49 1.24
CA SER A 126 1.60 0.09 1.60
C SER A 126 2.71 -0.08 0.54
N THR A 127 2.54 -1.02 -0.40
CA THR A 127 3.44 -1.25 -1.54
C THR A 127 3.14 -0.31 -2.71
N GLY A 128 1.99 0.36 -2.69
CA GLY A 128 1.49 1.21 -3.77
C GLY A 128 0.72 0.45 -4.84
N ALA A 129 0.31 -0.80 -4.54
CA ALA A 129 -0.47 -1.65 -5.43
C ALA A 129 -1.48 -2.51 -4.66
N GLU A 130 -2.78 -2.35 -4.89
CA GLU A 130 -3.81 -3.24 -4.31
C GLU A 130 -4.48 -4.09 -5.38
N MET A 131 -4.64 -5.39 -5.10
CA MET A 131 -5.32 -6.29 -6.02
C MET A 131 -6.82 -6.01 -6.07
N MET A 132 -7.40 -6.10 -7.26
CA MET A 132 -8.83 -6.21 -7.48
C MET A 132 -9.10 -7.22 -8.59
N LYS A 133 -10.14 -8.03 -8.44
CA LYS A 133 -10.59 -8.95 -9.49
C LYS A 133 -11.90 -8.47 -10.08
N ILE A 134 -11.88 -8.15 -11.36
CA ILE A 134 -13.07 -7.75 -12.12
C ILE A 134 -13.64 -8.99 -12.81
N ILE A 135 -14.94 -9.21 -12.62
CA ILE A 135 -15.73 -10.19 -13.36
C ILE A 135 -16.84 -9.42 -14.07
N GLN A 136 -16.80 -9.43 -15.41
CA GLN A 136 -17.79 -8.73 -16.23
C GLN A 136 -18.80 -9.72 -16.82
N THR A 137 -20.08 -9.41 -16.64
CA THR A 137 -21.20 -10.01 -17.37
C THR A 137 -21.99 -8.89 -18.06
N PRO A 138 -22.89 -9.21 -19.02
CA PRO A 138 -23.68 -8.18 -19.69
C PRO A 138 -24.56 -7.34 -18.74
N SER A 139 -25.03 -7.91 -17.63
CA SER A 139 -25.97 -7.24 -16.69
C SER A 139 -25.35 -6.84 -15.35
N LEU A 140 -24.17 -7.35 -15.01
CA LEU A 140 -23.53 -7.11 -13.73
C LEU A 140 -21.99 -7.18 -13.86
N ILE A 141 -21.32 -6.19 -13.30
CA ILE A 141 -19.88 -6.26 -13.06
C ILE A 141 -19.65 -6.43 -11.56
N LEU A 142 -18.83 -7.42 -11.21
CA LEU A 142 -18.36 -7.65 -9.84
C LEU A 142 -16.91 -7.21 -9.72
N ILE A 143 -16.59 -6.49 -8.66
CA ILE A 143 -15.21 -6.22 -8.24
C ILE A 143 -15.02 -6.91 -6.89
N LEU A 144 -14.12 -7.88 -6.85
CA LEU A 144 -13.74 -8.58 -5.62
C LEU A 144 -12.45 -7.98 -5.07
N ASN A 145 -12.41 -7.81 -3.75
CA ASN A 145 -11.25 -7.32 -3.01
C ASN A 145 -10.60 -8.46 -2.21
N PRO A 146 -9.32 -8.35 -1.83
CA PRO A 146 -8.63 -9.39 -1.08
C PRO A 146 -9.25 -9.64 0.31
N ASP A 147 -9.86 -8.63 0.92
CA ASP A 147 -10.45 -8.72 2.27
C ASP A 147 -11.86 -9.36 2.32
N LEU A 148 -12.18 -10.20 1.33
CA LEU A 148 -13.46 -10.89 1.18
C LEU A 148 -14.67 -9.97 0.98
N THR A 149 -14.43 -8.67 0.73
CA THR A 149 -15.49 -7.75 0.32
C THR A 149 -15.68 -7.75 -1.20
N TYR A 150 -16.83 -7.24 -1.64
CA TYR A 150 -17.16 -7.13 -3.05
C TYR A 150 -17.95 -5.87 -3.33
N ARG A 151 -17.90 -5.42 -4.58
CA ARG A 151 -18.72 -4.36 -5.13
C ARG A 151 -19.50 -4.87 -6.33
N GLN A 152 -20.73 -4.40 -6.45
CA GLN A 152 -21.63 -4.68 -7.58
C GLN A 152 -21.84 -3.40 -8.38
N ILE A 153 -21.72 -3.50 -9.71
CA ILE A 153 -22.06 -2.44 -10.65
C ILE A 153 -23.12 -3.00 -11.60
N PHE A 154 -24.35 -2.50 -11.46
CA PHE A 154 -25.47 -2.93 -12.28
C PHE A 154 -25.38 -2.34 -13.68
N MET A 155 -25.44 -3.21 -14.70
CA MET A 155 -25.32 -2.85 -16.12
C MET A 155 -26.64 -3.01 -16.89
N ASP A 156 -27.74 -3.30 -16.20
CA ASP A 156 -29.04 -3.61 -16.77
C ASP A 156 -29.91 -2.37 -17.09
N GLY A 157 -29.30 -1.19 -17.13
CA GLY A 157 -29.96 0.07 -17.51
C GLY A 157 -30.76 0.75 -16.38
N ARG A 158 -30.76 0.20 -15.17
CA ARG A 158 -31.35 0.86 -14.01
C ARG A 158 -30.60 2.16 -13.67
N THR A 159 -31.30 3.12 -13.06
CA THR A 159 -30.72 4.39 -12.63
C THR A 159 -30.24 4.34 -11.18
N LEU A 160 -29.46 5.35 -10.77
CA LEU A 160 -29.16 5.56 -9.36
C LEU A 160 -30.42 5.79 -8.54
N GLU A 161 -30.53 5.12 -7.40
CA GLU A 161 -31.59 5.37 -6.44
C GLU A 161 -31.47 6.79 -5.87
N ALA A 162 -32.61 7.47 -5.71
CA ALA A 162 -32.64 8.84 -5.21
C ALA A 162 -32.32 8.92 -3.70
N ALA A 163 -32.77 7.92 -2.93
CA ALA A 163 -32.62 7.84 -1.48
C ALA A 163 -32.33 6.38 -1.04
N PRO A 164 -31.16 5.82 -1.40
CA PRO A 164 -30.77 4.48 -0.97
C PRO A 164 -30.53 4.43 0.55
N ASN A 165 -30.78 3.28 1.17
CA ASN A 165 -30.31 3.03 2.54
C ASN A 165 -28.78 3.08 2.57
N PRO A 166 -28.16 3.92 3.43
CA PRO A 166 -26.70 4.04 3.48
C PRO A 166 -26.03 2.70 3.81
N SER A 167 -25.01 2.34 3.03
CA SER A 167 -24.26 1.10 3.17
C SER A 167 -22.77 1.34 3.00
N TRP A 168 -21.94 0.36 3.37
CA TRP A 168 -20.48 0.50 3.28
C TRP A 168 -20.00 0.69 1.84
N MET A 169 -20.53 -0.11 0.91
CA MET A 169 -20.09 -0.14 -0.49
C MET A 169 -20.93 0.73 -1.43
N GLY A 170 -21.98 1.36 -0.89
CA GLY A 170 -22.96 2.10 -1.68
C GLY A 170 -23.65 1.23 -2.72
N TYR A 171 -24.24 1.91 -3.69
CA TYR A 171 -24.94 1.34 -4.83
C TYR A 171 -24.35 1.94 -6.11
N SER A 172 -24.12 1.11 -7.13
CA SER A 172 -23.43 1.53 -8.36
C SER A 172 -24.18 1.07 -9.61
N VAL A 173 -24.31 1.97 -10.58
CA VAL A 173 -24.85 1.67 -11.91
C VAL A 173 -23.81 2.05 -12.96
N GLY A 174 -23.73 1.27 -14.03
CA GLY A 174 -22.76 1.48 -15.10
C GLY A 174 -23.42 1.57 -16.47
N ARG A 175 -22.76 2.31 -17.37
CA ARG A 175 -23.13 2.40 -18.79
C ARG A 175 -21.87 2.56 -19.64
N TRP A 176 -21.97 2.19 -20.91
CA TRP A 176 -20.90 2.41 -21.87
C TRP A 176 -21.06 3.75 -22.60
N GLU A 177 -20.01 4.56 -22.57
CA GLU A 177 -19.83 5.75 -23.42
C GLU A 177 -18.71 5.44 -24.43
N GLY A 178 -19.09 4.93 -25.60
CA GLY A 178 -18.14 4.38 -26.57
C GLY A 178 -17.36 3.21 -25.96
N GLU A 179 -16.05 3.39 -25.84
CA GLU A 179 -15.10 2.40 -25.29
C GLU A 179 -14.80 2.60 -23.80
N THR A 180 -15.53 3.49 -23.12
CA THR A 180 -15.34 3.80 -21.70
C THR A 180 -16.54 3.33 -20.90
N LEU A 181 -16.31 2.54 -19.85
CA LEU A 181 -17.35 2.24 -18.88
C LEU A 181 -17.41 3.41 -17.90
N VAL A 182 -18.59 4.03 -17.80
CA VAL A 182 -18.87 5.08 -16.82
C VAL A 182 -19.74 4.50 -15.72
N VAL A 183 -19.27 4.61 -14.48
CA VAL A 183 -19.96 4.11 -13.29
C VAL A 183 -20.31 5.29 -12.42
N GLU A 184 -21.55 5.31 -11.94
CA GLU A 184 -22.01 6.29 -10.98
C GLU A 184 -22.43 5.58 -9.70
N SER A 185 -22.04 6.13 -8.55
CA SER A 185 -22.29 5.54 -7.24
C SER A 185 -22.81 6.54 -6.23
N PHE A 186 -23.71 6.06 -5.37
CA PHE A 186 -24.33 6.82 -4.29
C PHE A 186 -24.78 5.88 -3.15
N GLY A 187 -25.19 6.42 -2.00
CA GLY A 187 -25.71 5.63 -0.87
C GLY A 187 -24.64 5.02 0.03
N PHE A 188 -23.48 5.67 0.11
CA PHE A 188 -22.45 5.32 1.10
C PHE A 188 -22.88 5.81 2.49
N ASN A 189 -22.57 5.05 3.54
CA ASN A 189 -22.60 5.57 4.91
C ASN A 189 -21.40 6.50 5.16
N ASP A 190 -21.40 7.25 6.25
CA ASP A 190 -20.35 8.23 6.60
C ASP A 190 -19.26 7.66 7.54
N ARG A 191 -19.21 6.33 7.70
CA ARG A 191 -18.34 5.67 8.69
C ARG A 191 -16.96 5.32 8.16
N THR A 192 -16.72 5.56 6.87
CA THR A 192 -15.46 5.23 6.19
C THR A 192 -14.64 6.48 5.87
N TRP A 193 -13.35 6.29 5.59
CA TRP A 193 -12.44 7.34 5.16
C TRP A 193 -12.14 7.12 3.67
N LEU A 194 -11.92 8.20 2.93
CA LEU A 194 -11.58 8.10 1.51
C LEU A 194 -10.14 7.64 1.25
N ASP A 195 -9.26 7.79 2.24
CA ASP A 195 -7.85 7.42 2.14
C ASP A 195 -7.19 7.15 3.51
N HIS A 196 -5.92 6.77 3.48
CA HIS A 196 -5.11 6.48 4.66
C HIS A 196 -4.80 7.72 5.52
N ASP A 197 -4.79 8.91 4.93
CA ASP A 197 -4.59 10.16 5.67
C ASP A 197 -5.84 10.59 6.45
N GLY A 198 -6.98 9.96 6.17
CA GLY A 198 -8.20 10.04 6.96
C GLY A 198 -9.16 11.12 6.51
N HIS A 199 -9.20 11.42 5.21
CA HIS A 199 -10.19 12.34 4.67
C HIS A 199 -11.61 11.78 4.81
N PRO A 200 -12.55 12.53 5.42
CA PRO A 200 -13.93 12.07 5.60
C PRO A 200 -14.75 12.21 4.31
N HIS A 201 -15.91 11.58 4.32
CA HIS A 201 -17.01 11.90 3.42
C HIS A 201 -18.32 11.82 4.22
N SER A 202 -19.39 12.37 3.66
CA SER A 202 -20.75 12.28 4.17
C SER A 202 -21.58 11.29 3.36
N GLU A 203 -22.83 11.08 3.76
CA GLU A 203 -23.81 10.30 2.99
C GLU A 203 -24.22 11.00 1.67
N ASN A 204 -23.87 12.28 1.48
CA ASN A 204 -24.06 13.01 0.22
C ASN A 204 -23.00 12.68 -0.85
N LEU A 205 -22.02 11.84 -0.53
CA LEU A 205 -20.96 11.48 -1.46
C LEU A 205 -21.51 10.80 -2.71
N ARG A 206 -21.22 11.40 -3.86
CA ARG A 206 -21.38 10.80 -5.18
C ARG A 206 -20.01 10.56 -5.79
N ILE A 207 -19.86 9.39 -6.41
CA ILE A 207 -18.66 9.01 -7.15
C ILE A 207 -19.03 8.78 -8.61
N THR A 208 -18.24 9.33 -9.52
CA THR A 208 -18.28 9.01 -10.94
C THR A 208 -16.94 8.45 -11.38
N GLU A 209 -16.91 7.20 -11.82
CA GLU A 209 -15.71 6.54 -12.32
C GLU A 209 -15.77 6.38 -13.83
N ARG A 210 -14.62 6.47 -14.49
CA ARG A 210 -14.45 6.21 -15.91
C ARG A 210 -13.33 5.18 -16.10
N TYR A 211 -13.68 4.00 -16.59
CA TYR A 211 -12.74 2.91 -16.85
C TYR A 211 -12.46 2.81 -18.35
N ARG A 212 -11.18 2.89 -18.72
CA ARG A 212 -10.72 2.74 -20.09
C ARG A 212 -9.59 1.72 -20.18
N ARG A 213 -9.87 0.54 -20.73
CA ARG A 213 -8.83 -0.45 -21.04
C ARG A 213 -8.09 -0.01 -22.32
N ARG A 214 -6.80 0.31 -22.19
CA ARG A 214 -5.96 0.82 -23.28
C ARG A 214 -5.46 -0.30 -24.19
N ASP A 215 -5.03 -1.39 -23.57
CA ASP A 215 -4.48 -2.58 -24.20
C ASP A 215 -4.77 -3.80 -23.31
N PHE A 216 -4.13 -4.93 -23.57
CA PHE A 216 -4.36 -6.16 -22.81
C PHE A 216 -4.04 -5.99 -21.32
N GLY A 217 -3.00 -5.23 -20.97
CA GLY A 217 -2.47 -5.16 -19.62
C GLY A 217 -2.72 -3.86 -18.86
N ASN A 218 -3.25 -2.81 -19.50
CA ASN A 218 -3.36 -1.48 -18.90
C ASN A 218 -4.80 -0.96 -18.88
N LEU A 219 -5.25 -0.59 -17.69
CA LEU A 219 -6.55 0.00 -17.40
C LEU A 219 -6.37 1.39 -16.78
N ASP A 220 -6.95 2.42 -17.40
CA ASP A 220 -7.02 3.76 -16.81
C ASP A 220 -8.34 3.91 -16.06
N ILE A 221 -8.29 4.52 -14.87
CA ILE A 221 -9.44 4.73 -14.01
C ILE A 221 -9.41 6.18 -13.54
N GLU A 222 -10.39 6.96 -13.94
CA GLU A 222 -10.59 8.32 -13.45
C GLU A 222 -11.76 8.34 -12.48
N VAL A 223 -11.55 8.88 -11.28
CA VAL A 223 -12.50 8.83 -10.17
C VAL A 223 -12.80 10.25 -9.75
N THR A 224 -14.04 10.69 -9.94
CA THR A 224 -14.49 12.02 -9.54
C THR A 224 -15.35 11.91 -8.29
N PHE A 225 -14.97 12.61 -7.25
CA PHE A 225 -15.69 12.68 -5.99
C PHE A 225 -16.47 13.98 -5.93
N THR A 226 -17.74 13.90 -5.50
CA THR A 226 -18.61 15.06 -5.26
C THR A 226 -19.28 14.91 -3.91
N ASP A 227 -18.88 15.74 -2.95
CA ASP A 227 -19.54 15.84 -1.66
C ASP A 227 -19.48 17.29 -1.15
N PRO A 228 -20.51 18.11 -1.40
CA PRO A 228 -20.51 19.52 -1.03
C PRO A 228 -20.51 19.74 0.49
N SER A 229 -20.83 18.71 1.30
CA SER A 229 -20.81 18.79 2.76
C SER A 229 -19.37 18.82 3.31
N VAL A 230 -18.41 18.32 2.52
CA VAL A 230 -17.04 18.08 2.94
C VAL A 230 -16.02 18.80 2.07
N TYR A 231 -16.32 19.01 0.78
CA TYR A 231 -15.41 19.58 -0.19
C TYR A 231 -16.08 20.68 -1.01
N ALA A 232 -15.32 21.73 -1.35
CA ALA A 232 -15.86 22.95 -1.95
C ALA A 232 -16.36 22.75 -3.39
N LYS A 233 -15.80 21.78 -4.12
CA LYS A 233 -16.13 21.47 -5.53
C LYS A 233 -15.79 20.01 -5.82
N PRO A 234 -16.32 19.41 -6.90
CA PRO A 234 -15.87 18.09 -7.36
C PRO A 234 -14.37 18.07 -7.68
N TRP A 235 -13.69 16.97 -7.39
CA TRP A 235 -12.29 16.75 -7.74
C TRP A 235 -12.08 15.35 -8.29
N THR A 236 -11.07 15.21 -9.16
CA THR A 236 -10.79 13.97 -9.88
C THR A 236 -9.42 13.43 -9.54
N VAL A 237 -9.37 12.13 -9.26
CA VAL A 237 -8.15 11.35 -9.04
C VAL A 237 -7.98 10.41 -10.21
N LYS A 238 -6.76 10.33 -10.76
CA LYS A 238 -6.44 9.41 -11.85
C LYS A 238 -5.56 8.29 -11.32
N VAL A 239 -6.05 7.06 -11.39
CA VAL A 239 -5.31 5.85 -11.03
C VAL A 239 -5.16 4.97 -12.26
N ARG A 240 -4.11 4.15 -12.28
CA ARG A 240 -3.91 3.14 -13.32
C ARG A 240 -4.02 1.76 -12.70
N ALA A 241 -4.40 0.76 -13.46
CA ALA A 241 -4.29 -0.62 -13.05
C ALA A 241 -3.55 -1.43 -14.11
N GLU A 242 -2.68 -2.31 -13.65
CA GLU A 242 -1.91 -3.22 -14.50
C GLU A 242 -2.39 -4.65 -14.26
N LEU A 243 -2.60 -5.42 -15.33
CA LEU A 243 -3.05 -6.80 -15.23
C LEU A 243 -2.02 -7.62 -14.45
N ALA A 244 -2.49 -8.48 -13.56
CA ALA A 244 -1.69 -9.42 -12.78
C ALA A 244 -1.73 -10.82 -13.44
N PRO A 245 -0.81 -11.14 -14.37
CA PRO A 245 -0.80 -12.45 -15.01
C PRO A 245 -0.20 -13.51 -14.11
N ASP A 246 -0.61 -14.76 -14.34
CA ASP A 246 0.02 -15.96 -13.78
C ASP A 246 0.06 -15.98 -12.24
N THR A 247 -0.94 -15.33 -11.63
CA THR A 247 -1.14 -15.25 -10.18
C THR A 247 -2.63 -15.28 -9.84
N GLU A 248 -2.96 -15.32 -8.56
CA GLU A 248 -4.34 -15.29 -8.08
C GLU A 248 -4.44 -14.40 -6.83
N MET A 249 -5.62 -13.83 -6.62
CA MET A 249 -5.92 -13.08 -5.42
C MET A 249 -6.11 -14.05 -4.24
N ILE A 250 -5.29 -13.90 -3.21
CA ILE A 250 -5.42 -14.63 -1.95
C ILE A 250 -6.22 -13.76 -0.99
N GLU A 251 -7.09 -14.41 -0.22
CA GLU A 251 -7.83 -13.73 0.82
C GLU A 251 -6.92 -13.14 1.90
N TRP A 252 -7.31 -11.97 2.37
CA TRP A 252 -6.72 -11.32 3.53
C TRP A 252 -7.75 -11.33 4.65
N VAL A 253 -7.48 -12.10 5.71
CA VAL A 253 -8.37 -12.19 6.86
C VAL A 253 -7.86 -11.27 7.96
N CYS A 254 -8.52 -10.12 8.14
CA CYS A 254 -8.13 -9.09 9.11
C CYS A 254 -7.85 -9.64 10.52
N GLY A 255 -8.71 -10.56 10.99
CA GLY A 255 -8.63 -11.13 12.33
C GLY A 255 -7.47 -12.11 12.57
N GLU A 256 -6.90 -12.72 11.53
CA GLU A 256 -5.82 -13.73 11.70
C GLU A 256 -4.49 -13.10 12.15
N ASN A 257 -4.32 -11.79 12.00
CA ASN A 257 -3.18 -11.05 12.52
C ASN A 257 -3.42 -10.41 13.90
N ALA A 258 -4.64 -10.47 14.44
CA ALA A 258 -5.11 -9.47 15.40
C ALA A 258 -5.25 -9.91 16.86
N SER A 259 -5.01 -11.18 17.22
CA SER A 259 -5.39 -11.69 18.55
C SER A 259 -4.72 -10.99 19.75
N SER A 260 -3.65 -10.21 19.55
CA SER A 260 -3.03 -9.38 20.59
C SER A 260 -2.63 -7.96 20.16
N ALA A 261 -2.66 -7.63 18.86
CA ALA A 261 -2.08 -6.38 18.36
C ALA A 261 -2.97 -5.14 18.59
N LEU A 262 -4.30 -5.28 18.52
CA LEU A 262 -5.23 -4.14 18.60
C LEU A 262 -5.38 -3.58 20.03
N GLN A 263 -5.21 -4.41 21.07
CA GLN A 263 -5.30 -3.98 22.47
C GLN A 263 -4.17 -3.02 22.89
N HIS A 264 -3.15 -2.85 22.05
CA HIS A 264 -1.96 -2.05 22.34
C HIS A 264 -1.80 -0.82 21.42
N TRP A 265 -2.76 -0.53 20.55
CA TRP A 265 -2.79 0.72 19.77
C TRP A 265 -3.28 1.90 20.64
N VAL A 266 -2.43 2.27 21.60
CA VAL A 266 -2.61 3.39 22.52
C VAL A 266 -1.49 4.41 22.32
N GLY A 267 -1.79 5.71 22.51
CA GLY A 267 -0.82 6.79 22.37
C GLY A 267 -1.28 7.89 21.41
N LYS A 268 -0.46 8.94 21.30
CA LYS A 268 -0.68 10.09 20.42
C LYS A 268 0.59 10.41 19.62
N ALA A 269 0.44 10.95 18.42
CA ALA A 269 1.59 11.46 17.65
C ALA A 269 2.39 12.49 18.46
N SER A 270 1.70 13.35 19.23
CA SER A 270 2.37 14.32 20.12
C SER A 270 3.14 13.70 21.30
N ASP A 271 2.90 12.43 21.65
CA ASP A 271 3.68 11.77 22.71
C ASP A 271 5.15 11.62 22.29
N GLU A 272 5.43 11.50 20.99
CA GLU A 272 6.78 11.41 20.45
C GLU A 272 7.63 12.63 20.78
N LYS A 273 7.02 13.83 20.76
CA LYS A 273 7.72 15.08 21.13
C LYS A 273 8.14 15.12 22.60
N LYS A 274 7.48 14.36 23.48
CA LYS A 274 7.88 14.28 24.89
C LYS A 274 9.24 13.61 25.08
N LEU A 275 9.66 12.82 24.10
CA LEU A 275 10.94 12.11 24.09
C LEU A 275 11.98 12.79 23.19
N GLU A 276 11.67 13.96 22.62
CA GLU A 276 12.54 14.66 21.69
C GLU A 276 13.87 15.07 22.36
N VAL A 277 14.97 14.61 21.77
CA VAL A 277 16.33 15.01 22.15
C VAL A 277 16.74 16.22 21.32
N LYS A 278 17.21 17.30 21.97
CA LYS A 278 17.76 18.44 21.23
C LYS A 278 19.10 18.08 20.60
N VAL A 279 19.17 18.20 19.27
CA VAL A 279 20.37 17.96 18.47
C VAL A 279 20.81 19.27 17.85
N ALA A 280 22.10 19.57 17.93
CA ALA A 280 22.63 20.83 17.45
C ALA A 280 22.50 20.94 15.92
N PRO A 281 22.19 22.13 15.35
CA PRO A 281 21.96 22.30 13.91
C PRO A 281 23.11 21.84 13.04
N GLU A 282 24.36 21.98 13.49
CA GLU A 282 25.57 21.53 12.80
C GLU A 282 25.66 20.00 12.68
N ILE A 283 25.04 19.26 13.59
CA ILE A 283 24.92 17.80 13.50
C ILE A 283 23.80 17.46 12.51
N LEU A 284 22.65 18.12 12.62
CA LEU A 284 21.51 17.90 11.71
C LEU A 284 21.88 18.17 10.25
N ALA A 285 22.68 19.20 9.99
CA ALA A 285 23.16 19.55 8.65
C ALA A 285 23.95 18.41 7.98
N LYS A 286 24.62 17.54 8.75
CA LYS A 286 25.37 16.39 8.20
C LYS A 286 24.46 15.35 7.53
N TYR A 287 23.19 15.29 7.95
CA TYR A 287 22.20 14.31 7.51
C TYR A 287 21.40 14.73 6.26
N VAL A 288 21.47 16.00 5.86
CA VAL A 288 20.80 16.51 4.65
C VAL A 288 21.39 15.81 3.43
N GLY A 289 20.55 15.23 2.58
CA GLY A 289 20.99 14.50 1.39
C GLY A 289 19.90 13.62 0.77
N VAL A 290 20.25 12.96 -0.34
CA VAL A 290 19.38 11.98 -0.99
C VAL A 290 19.95 10.58 -0.78
N TYR A 291 19.11 9.67 -0.30
CA TYR A 291 19.48 8.31 0.06
C TYR A 291 18.67 7.32 -0.78
N LYS A 292 19.33 6.31 -1.35
CA LYS A 292 18.71 5.30 -2.23
C LYS A 292 18.85 3.90 -1.64
N GLU A 293 17.77 3.13 -1.66
CA GLU A 293 17.67 1.77 -1.08
C GLU A 293 18.71 0.80 -1.67
N GLN A 294 19.38 0.02 -0.82
CA GLN A 294 20.44 -0.94 -1.17
C GLN A 294 20.47 -2.18 -0.23
N PRO A 295 20.46 -3.42 -0.75
CA PRO A 295 20.12 -3.77 -2.12
C PRO A 295 18.66 -3.46 -2.38
N LYS A 296 18.29 -3.33 -3.66
CA LYS A 296 16.89 -3.26 -4.06
C LYS A 296 16.18 -4.53 -3.56
N LEU A 297 15.25 -4.36 -2.62
CA LEU A 297 14.36 -5.43 -2.18
C LEU A 297 13.38 -5.77 -3.33
N TRP A 298 12.50 -6.76 -3.14
CA TRP A 298 11.54 -7.38 -4.10
C TRP A 298 10.71 -6.47 -5.03
N ARG A 299 10.86 -5.14 -4.95
CA ARG A 299 10.14 -4.08 -5.66
C ARG A 299 10.72 -3.82 -7.05
N LEU A 300 9.93 -3.20 -7.93
CA LEU A 300 10.33 -2.84 -9.31
C LEU A 300 11.28 -1.64 -9.38
N ALA A 301 11.26 -0.72 -8.41
CA ALA A 301 12.19 0.40 -8.28
C ALA A 301 12.68 0.54 -6.83
N PRO A 302 13.96 0.90 -6.60
CA PRO A 302 14.47 1.14 -5.25
C PRO A 302 13.85 2.40 -4.67
N ARG A 303 13.52 2.37 -3.37
CA ARG A 303 13.01 3.54 -2.65
C ARG A 303 14.04 4.67 -2.58
N VAL A 304 13.57 5.91 -2.54
CA VAL A 304 14.39 7.11 -2.36
C VAL A 304 13.90 7.87 -1.13
N VAL A 305 14.82 8.24 -0.25
CA VAL A 305 14.57 9.12 0.89
C VAL A 305 15.37 10.40 0.73
N GLU A 306 14.68 11.54 0.66
CA GLU A 306 15.28 12.86 0.69
C GLU A 306 15.18 13.44 2.10
N ILE A 307 16.32 13.84 2.65
CA ILE A 307 16.43 14.50 3.95
C ILE A 307 16.77 15.97 3.71
N SER A 308 15.95 16.88 4.25
CA SER A 308 16.16 18.32 4.19
C SER A 308 16.08 18.95 5.59
N LEU A 309 16.68 20.12 5.77
CA LEU A 309 16.70 20.85 7.04
C LEU A 309 16.02 22.21 6.85
N SER A 310 15.08 22.55 7.73
CA SER A 310 14.47 23.88 7.79
C SER A 310 14.41 24.34 9.23
N GLY A 311 15.13 25.42 9.54
CA GLY A 311 15.35 25.85 10.92
C GLY A 311 16.16 24.80 11.69
N ASP A 312 15.59 24.32 12.79
CA ASP A 312 16.14 23.28 13.67
C ASP A 312 15.53 21.89 13.44
N THR A 313 14.69 21.74 12.41
CA THR A 313 13.91 20.53 12.17
C THR A 313 14.32 19.85 10.87
N LEU A 314 14.66 18.56 10.96
CA LEU A 314 14.83 17.72 9.77
C LEU A 314 13.48 17.31 9.21
N PHE A 315 13.41 17.22 7.89
CA PHE A 315 12.26 16.73 7.16
C PHE A 315 12.68 15.58 6.26
N GLY A 316 11.92 14.50 6.28
CA GLY A 316 12.07 13.38 5.37
C GLY A 316 10.94 13.33 4.35
N ASP A 317 11.30 13.09 3.09
CA ASP A 317 10.39 12.75 2.00
C ASP A 317 10.78 11.38 1.42
N MET A 318 9.82 10.47 1.31
CA MET A 318 10.03 9.15 0.76
C MET A 318 9.27 9.04 -0.57
N ASP A 319 10.00 8.87 -1.66
CA ASP A 319 9.50 8.76 -3.04
C ASP A 319 8.61 9.94 -3.51
N GLY A 320 8.86 11.15 -3.01
CA GLY A 320 8.12 12.35 -3.42
C GLY A 320 6.68 12.37 -2.91
N ARG A 321 6.43 11.73 -1.76
CA ARG A 321 5.12 11.71 -1.08
C ARG A 321 4.86 12.99 -0.29
N GLY A 322 5.88 13.84 -0.13
CA GLY A 322 5.83 15.08 0.63
C GLY A 322 6.78 15.06 1.83
N LYS A 323 6.97 16.22 2.45
CA LYS A 323 7.87 16.37 3.59
C LYS A 323 7.16 16.08 4.90
N THR A 324 7.75 15.22 5.72
CA THR A 324 7.32 14.93 7.09
C THR A 324 8.41 15.35 8.08
N PRO A 325 8.06 16.03 9.19
CA PRO A 325 9.05 16.41 10.19
C PRO A 325 9.60 15.16 10.89
N LEU A 326 10.88 15.19 11.22
CA LEU A 326 11.57 14.12 11.94
C LEU A 326 11.85 14.53 13.38
N THR A 327 11.37 13.72 14.33
CA THR A 327 11.58 13.93 15.77
C THR A 327 12.85 13.20 16.19
N ALA A 328 13.82 13.92 16.74
CA ALA A 328 15.09 13.34 17.19
C ALA A 328 14.88 12.48 18.46
N GLN A 329 15.25 11.20 18.39
CA GLN A 329 15.28 10.27 19.52
C GLN A 329 16.69 10.15 20.12
N SER A 330 17.71 10.47 19.32
CA SER A 330 19.11 10.61 19.72
C SER A 330 19.84 11.50 18.71
N GLN A 331 21.16 11.66 18.83
CA GLN A 331 21.93 12.39 17.81
C GLN A 331 21.83 11.76 16.42
N THR A 332 21.67 10.44 16.31
CA THR A 332 21.65 9.72 15.02
C THR A 332 20.32 9.04 14.69
N SER A 333 19.42 8.90 15.67
CA SER A 333 18.12 8.24 15.49
C SER A 333 17.00 9.26 15.53
N PHE A 334 16.10 9.14 14.58
CA PHE A 334 14.94 9.97 14.39
C PHE A 334 13.71 9.10 14.16
N SER A 335 12.53 9.67 14.35
CA SER A 335 11.25 9.04 14.08
C SER A 335 10.35 10.04 13.35
N GLY A 336 9.17 9.59 12.88
CA GLY A 336 8.23 10.45 12.15
C GLY A 336 8.26 10.33 10.62
N LEU A 337 9.13 9.50 10.03
CA LEU A 337 9.15 9.26 8.58
C LEU A 337 7.98 8.34 8.18
N TYR A 338 6.78 8.91 8.03
CA TYR A 338 5.56 8.15 7.70
C TYR A 338 5.25 7.00 8.67
N GLY A 339 5.58 7.18 9.95
CA GLY A 339 5.45 6.15 11.00
C GLY A 339 6.65 5.22 11.13
N LEU A 340 7.72 5.43 10.35
CA LEU A 340 8.96 4.68 10.43
C LEU A 340 10.03 5.46 11.20
N GLY A 341 10.92 4.70 11.84
CA GLY A 341 12.15 5.24 12.41
C GLY A 341 13.23 5.39 11.35
N VAL A 342 14.19 6.27 11.60
CA VAL A 342 15.30 6.61 10.72
C VAL A 342 16.57 6.65 11.55
N GLU A 343 17.63 6.01 11.09
CA GLU A 343 18.91 6.00 11.80
C GLU A 343 20.08 6.25 10.83
N PHE A 344 20.85 7.30 11.12
CA PHE A 344 22.04 7.66 10.37
C PHE A 344 23.26 6.95 10.94
N THR A 345 24.22 6.59 10.08
CA THR A 345 25.50 6.09 10.59
C THR A 345 26.30 7.20 11.27
N LYS A 346 27.11 6.81 12.27
CA LYS A 346 28.03 7.70 12.97
C LYS A 346 29.27 8.10 12.14
N ALA A 347 29.32 7.72 10.87
CA ALA A 347 30.44 8.04 9.98
C ALA A 347 30.45 9.53 9.63
N ASP A 348 31.64 10.10 9.41
CA ASP A 348 31.82 11.47 8.92
C ASP A 348 32.70 11.41 7.65
N PRO A 349 32.16 11.67 6.44
CA PRO A 349 30.77 12.07 6.16
C PRO A 349 29.76 10.93 6.34
N VAL A 350 28.51 11.30 6.63
CA VAL A 350 27.40 10.35 6.74
C VAL A 350 27.06 9.81 5.35
N THR A 351 27.29 8.52 5.14
CA THR A 351 27.09 7.84 3.84
C THR A 351 25.90 6.91 3.81
N GLN A 352 25.33 6.57 4.97
CA GLN A 352 24.29 5.56 5.10
C GLN A 352 23.17 6.01 6.01
N LEU A 353 21.98 5.53 5.65
CA LEU A 353 20.74 5.71 6.37
C LEU A 353 20.04 4.35 6.49
N PHE A 354 19.47 4.08 7.66
CA PHE A 354 18.62 2.93 7.90
C PHE A 354 17.20 3.41 8.16
N VAL A 355 16.23 2.85 7.44
CA VAL A 355 14.82 3.03 7.75
C VAL A 355 14.39 1.82 8.57
N LYS A 356 13.96 2.08 9.81
CA LYS A 356 13.56 1.05 10.78
C LYS A 356 12.26 0.42 10.34
N HIS A 357 12.26 -0.90 10.21
CA HIS A 357 11.09 -1.66 9.78
C HIS A 357 10.96 -2.96 10.58
N VAL A 358 9.73 -3.40 10.82
CA VAL A 358 9.43 -4.60 11.63
C VAL A 358 10.06 -5.87 11.08
N SER A 359 10.31 -5.92 9.77
CA SER A 359 10.97 -7.04 9.09
C SER A 359 12.51 -6.94 9.04
N GLY A 360 13.09 -6.00 9.80
CA GLY A 360 14.51 -5.64 9.74
C GLY A 360 14.76 -4.35 8.97
N ASP A 361 15.82 -3.63 9.36
CA ASP A 361 16.12 -2.29 8.87
C ASP A 361 16.50 -2.28 7.39
N TYR A 362 15.85 -1.38 6.64
CA TYR A 362 16.15 -1.15 5.23
C TYR A 362 17.31 -0.18 5.10
N ARG A 363 18.35 -0.60 4.38
CA ARG A 363 19.57 0.18 4.19
C ARG A 363 19.44 1.08 2.96
N PHE A 364 19.88 2.31 3.09
CA PHE A 364 19.97 3.30 2.03
C PHE A 364 21.39 3.89 2.00
N THR A 365 21.88 4.16 0.80
CA THR A 365 23.18 4.80 0.57
C THR A 365 22.98 6.21 0.02
N ARG A 366 23.74 7.16 0.54
CA ARG A 366 23.71 8.55 0.11
C ARG A 366 24.23 8.68 -1.33
N THR A 367 23.45 9.30 -2.19
CA THR A 367 23.79 9.57 -3.59
C THR A 367 23.97 11.05 -3.89
N ARG A 368 23.49 11.94 -3.02
CA ARG A 368 23.65 13.40 -3.12
C ARG A 368 23.73 14.04 -1.74
#